data_AF-A0A800J8A4-F1
#
_entry.id   AF-A0A800J8A4-F1
#
_cell.length_a   1.000
_cell.length_b   1.000
_cell.length_c   1.000
_cell.angle_alpha   90.00
_cell.angle_beta   90.00
_cell.angle_gamma   90.00
#
_symmetry.space_group_name_H-M   'P 1'
#
loop_
_entity.id
_entity.type
_entity.pdbx_description
1 polymer ?
#
loop_
_entity_poly.entity_id
_entity_poly.type
_entity_poly.pdbx_seq_one_letter_code
_entity_poly.pdbx_strand_id
1 'polypeptide(L)'
;MAAARAKAIARFSRSFSSRTQVAVRRRARIAAAQATGLAVEAAFEAEGASSARIQALADARAELVSSLEAAATESAMTAAEAEYAATVHAEISAETGASAAQLNAAAQASASARTAFDAALTLATTGRAVATALGTFYAAVEAGAESAFGSSASLAVEAFTLVSVY
;
A
#
# COMPACT_ATOMS: atom_id res chain seq x y z
N MET A 1 -3.41 -38.30 5.50
CA MET A 1 -3.72 -37.04 6.24
C MET A 1 -3.70 -35.77 5.39
N ALA A 2 -2.75 -35.58 4.46
CA ALA A 2 -2.67 -34.35 3.63
C ALA A 2 -3.91 -34.05 2.76
N ALA A 3 -4.50 -35.07 2.13
CA ALA A 3 -5.70 -34.92 1.30
C ALA A 3 -6.96 -34.50 2.10
N ALA A 4 -7.08 -34.96 3.35
CA ALA A 4 -8.18 -34.58 4.24
C ALA A 4 -8.06 -33.12 4.69
N ARG A 5 -6.84 -32.65 4.98
CA ARG A 5 -6.55 -31.22 5.25
C ARG A 5 -6.84 -30.34 4.04
N ALA A 6 -6.40 -30.72 2.84
CA ALA A 6 -6.69 -29.97 1.62
C ALA A 6 -8.20 -29.87 1.35
N LYS A 7 -8.94 -30.96 1.55
CA LYS A 7 -10.40 -31.01 1.40
C LYS A 7 -11.14 -30.22 2.50
N ALA A 8 -10.61 -30.20 3.73
CA ALA A 8 -11.12 -29.39 4.82
C ALA A 8 -10.88 -27.89 4.58
N ILE A 9 -9.69 -27.50 4.10
CA ILE A 9 -9.36 -26.12 3.72
C ILE A 9 -10.23 -25.68 2.53
N ALA A 10 -10.43 -26.53 1.52
CA ALA A 10 -11.30 -26.23 0.38
C ALA A 10 -12.79 -26.12 0.76
N ARG A 11 -13.25 -26.90 1.76
CA ARG A 11 -14.60 -26.75 2.32
C ARG A 11 -14.72 -25.50 3.20
N PHE A 12 -13.71 -25.22 4.00
CA PHE A 12 -13.63 -24.03 4.84
C PHE A 12 -13.65 -22.76 3.99
N SER A 13 -12.84 -22.67 2.92
CA SER A 13 -12.84 -21.53 2.00
C SER A 13 -14.16 -21.36 1.24
N ARG A 14 -14.82 -22.48 0.87
CA ARG A 14 -16.17 -22.47 0.27
C ARG A 14 -17.29 -22.17 1.28
N SER A 15 -17.02 -22.27 2.59
CA SER A 15 -18.02 -22.03 3.64
C SER A 15 -18.14 -20.56 4.06
N PHE A 16 -17.20 -19.70 3.64
CA PHE A 16 -17.35 -18.27 3.85
C PHE A 16 -18.49 -17.76 2.97
N SER A 17 -19.57 -17.30 3.61
CA SER A 17 -20.58 -16.50 2.92
C SER A 17 -19.91 -15.28 2.27
N SER A 18 -20.50 -14.73 1.21
CA SER A 18 -20.01 -13.50 0.56
C SER A 18 -19.77 -12.36 1.57
N ARG A 19 -20.64 -12.26 2.59
CA ARG A 19 -20.49 -11.31 3.71
C ARG A 19 -19.22 -11.55 4.52
N THR A 20 -18.90 -12.82 4.81
CA THR A 20 -17.71 -13.16 5.58
C THR A 20 -16.43 -12.89 4.76
N GLN A 21 -16.45 -13.15 3.45
CA GLN A 21 -15.31 -12.80 2.57
C GLN A 21 -15.08 -11.28 2.51
N VAL A 22 -16.16 -10.51 2.38
CA VAL A 22 -16.10 -9.03 2.41
C VAL A 22 -15.56 -8.54 3.75
N ALA A 23 -16.04 -9.09 4.86
CA ALA A 23 -15.56 -8.71 6.20
C ALA A 23 -14.07 -9.04 6.41
N VAL A 24 -13.59 -10.18 5.93
CA VAL A 24 -12.16 -10.56 6.00
C VAL A 24 -11.32 -9.62 5.14
N ARG A 25 -11.74 -9.32 3.91
CA ARG A 25 -11.04 -8.38 3.03
C ARG A 25 -10.94 -6.99 3.65
N ARG A 26 -12.04 -6.50 4.21
CA ARG A 26 -12.07 -5.20 4.90
C ARG A 26 -11.09 -5.16 6.07
N ARG A 27 -11.08 -6.19 6.92
CA ARG A 27 -10.13 -6.29 8.03
C ARG A 27 -8.68 -6.37 7.55
N ALA A 28 -8.42 -7.13 6.49
CA ALA A 28 -7.09 -7.22 5.90
C ALA A 28 -6.63 -5.85 5.36
N ARG A 29 -7.53 -5.09 4.75
CA ARG A 29 -7.27 -3.74 4.25
C ARG A 29 -6.96 -2.76 5.37
N ILE A 30 -7.74 -2.76 6.45
CA ILE A 30 -7.47 -1.93 7.64
C ILE A 30 -6.11 -2.28 8.27
N ALA A 31 -5.81 -3.57 8.42
CA ALA A 31 -4.52 -4.01 8.96
C ALA A 31 -3.34 -3.62 8.06
N ALA A 32 -3.50 -3.73 6.74
CA ALA A 32 -2.50 -3.25 5.78
C ALA A 32 -2.33 -1.73 5.89
N ALA A 33 -3.42 -0.97 5.98
CA ALA A 33 -3.38 0.47 6.14
C ALA A 33 -2.63 0.92 7.40
N GLN A 34 -2.87 0.23 8.52
CA GLN A 34 -2.13 0.46 9.76
C GLN A 34 -0.64 0.17 9.60
N ALA A 35 -0.28 -0.97 9.02
CA ALA A 35 1.11 -1.37 8.83
C ALA A 35 1.86 -0.40 7.89
N THR A 36 1.24 -0.03 6.77
CA THR A 36 1.80 0.93 5.82
C THR A 36 1.98 2.30 6.46
N GLY A 37 0.99 2.79 7.20
CA GLY A 37 1.12 4.11 7.84
C GLY A 37 2.22 4.15 8.91
N LEU A 38 2.35 3.10 9.73
CA LEU A 38 3.45 2.97 10.68
C LEU A 38 4.82 2.87 9.99
N ALA A 39 4.90 2.19 8.84
CA ALA A 39 6.13 2.12 8.07
C ALA A 39 6.51 3.49 7.48
N VAL A 40 5.53 4.28 7.02
CA VAL A 40 5.77 5.65 6.57
C VAL A 40 6.26 6.52 7.73
N GLU A 41 5.61 6.47 8.90
CA GLU A 41 6.07 7.18 10.10
C GLU A 41 7.52 6.81 10.45
N ALA A 42 7.86 5.52 10.43
CA ALA A 42 9.22 5.05 10.71
C ALA A 42 10.25 5.52 9.68
N ALA A 43 9.90 5.58 8.39
CA ALA A 43 10.78 6.09 7.35
C ALA A 43 11.09 7.58 7.56
N PHE A 44 10.07 8.40 7.85
CA PHE A 44 10.28 9.82 8.18
C PHE A 44 11.08 9.99 9.48
N GLU A 45 10.85 9.16 10.50
CA GLU A 45 11.58 9.23 11.77
C GLU A 45 13.06 8.86 11.57
N ALA A 46 13.37 7.83 10.78
CA ALA A 46 14.73 7.40 10.47
C ALA A 46 15.56 8.51 9.77
N GLU A 47 14.88 9.37 9.02
CA GLU A 47 15.47 10.49 8.29
C GLU A 47 15.50 11.79 9.12
N GLY A 48 15.08 11.71 10.39
CA GLY A 48 15.16 12.82 11.33
C GLY A 48 14.07 13.87 11.16
N ALA A 49 12.91 13.50 10.57
CA ALA A 49 11.77 14.39 10.49
C ALA A 49 11.33 14.90 11.87
N SER A 50 10.81 16.13 11.91
CA SER A 50 10.38 16.73 13.18
C SER A 50 9.25 15.95 13.85
N SER A 51 9.18 15.98 15.19
CA SER A 51 8.09 15.33 15.93
C SER A 51 6.71 15.83 15.53
N ALA A 52 6.58 17.10 15.11
CA ALA A 52 5.33 17.65 14.60
C ALA A 52 4.89 16.98 13.29
N ARG A 53 5.84 16.65 12.40
CA ARG A 53 5.57 15.94 11.14
C ARG A 53 5.22 14.48 11.37
N ILE A 54 5.94 13.80 12.26
CA ILE A 54 5.58 12.43 12.67
C ILE A 54 4.17 12.40 13.28
N GLN A 55 3.81 13.38 14.11
CA GLN A 55 2.45 13.48 14.66
C GLN A 55 1.41 13.71 13.56
N ALA A 56 1.67 14.58 12.58
CA ALA A 56 0.75 14.81 11.46
C ALA A 56 0.51 13.53 10.63
N LEU A 57 1.56 12.74 10.38
CA LEU A 57 1.44 11.44 9.71
C LEU A 57 0.64 10.43 10.56
N ALA A 58 0.86 10.40 11.88
CA ALA A 58 0.11 9.56 12.79
C ALA A 58 -1.39 9.92 12.84
N ASP A 59 -1.70 11.22 12.82
CA ASP A 59 -3.07 11.73 12.76
C ASP A 59 -3.72 11.35 11.42
N ALA A 60 -3.00 11.50 10.29
CA ALA A 60 -3.47 11.08 8.97
C ALA A 60 -3.71 9.55 8.89
N ARG A 61 -2.86 8.73 9.53
CA ARG A 61 -3.10 7.29 9.63
C ARG A 61 -4.35 6.99 10.45
N ALA A 62 -4.57 7.68 11.57
CA ALA A 62 -5.76 7.49 12.39
C ALA A 62 -7.03 7.84 11.60
N GLU A 63 -7.00 8.92 10.81
CA GLU A 63 -8.07 9.30 9.90
C GLU A 63 -8.32 8.25 8.80
N LEU A 64 -7.26 7.74 8.16
CA LEU A 64 -7.36 6.65 7.18
C LEU A 64 -8.09 5.43 7.78
N VAL A 65 -7.66 4.97 8.95
CA VAL A 65 -8.25 3.81 9.62
C VAL A 65 -9.72 4.05 9.95
N SER A 66 -10.04 5.22 10.52
CA SER A 66 -11.42 5.63 10.81
C SER A 66 -12.29 5.65 9.55
N SER A 67 -11.78 6.22 8.45
CA SER A 67 -12.47 6.27 7.16
C SER A 67 -12.71 4.89 6.57
N LEU A 68 -11.75 3.96 6.69
CA LEU A 68 -11.91 2.56 6.26
C LEU A 68 -12.94 1.81 7.13
N GLU A 69 -12.99 2.09 8.43
CA GLU A 69 -13.98 1.56 9.38
C GLU A 69 -15.39 2.15 9.20
N ALA A 70 -15.51 3.34 8.61
CA ALA A 70 -16.79 3.94 8.24
C ALA A 70 -17.23 3.56 6.81
N ALA A 71 -16.29 3.24 5.91
CA ALA A 71 -16.57 3.00 4.49
C ALA A 71 -17.51 1.81 4.25
N ALA A 72 -18.66 2.09 3.61
CA ALA A 72 -19.66 1.08 3.24
C ALA A 72 -19.43 0.48 1.84
N THR A 73 -18.55 1.06 1.03
CA THR A 73 -18.30 0.66 -0.36
C THR A 73 -16.81 0.58 -0.66
N GLU A 74 -16.45 -0.23 -1.65
CA GLU A 74 -15.07 -0.35 -2.14
C GLU A 74 -14.53 1.01 -2.62
N SER A 75 -15.38 1.78 -3.33
CA SER A 75 -15.02 3.12 -3.81
C SER A 75 -14.69 4.09 -2.67
N ALA A 76 -15.40 4.01 -1.55
CA ALA A 76 -15.11 4.86 -0.38
C ALA A 76 -13.79 4.45 0.29
N MET A 77 -13.48 3.14 0.32
CA MET A 77 -12.19 2.67 0.85
C MET A 77 -11.03 3.14 -0.04
N THR A 78 -11.16 3.02 -1.36
CA THR A 78 -10.14 3.51 -2.30
C THR A 78 -9.96 5.02 -2.24
N ALA A 79 -11.05 5.79 -2.05
CA ALA A 79 -10.95 7.24 -1.87
C ALA A 79 -10.16 7.61 -0.60
N ALA A 80 -10.42 6.94 0.52
CA ALA A 80 -9.70 7.17 1.78
C ALA A 80 -8.19 6.85 1.66
N GLU A 81 -7.86 5.74 0.99
CA GLU A 81 -6.45 5.37 0.73
C GLU A 81 -5.74 6.38 -0.18
N ALA A 82 -6.42 6.86 -1.22
CA ALA A 82 -5.88 7.89 -2.12
C ALA A 82 -5.65 9.23 -1.41
N GLU A 83 -6.54 9.62 -0.49
CA GLU A 83 -6.39 10.83 0.33
C GLU A 83 -5.18 10.73 1.27
N TYR A 84 -4.99 9.57 1.90
CA TYR A 84 -3.79 9.31 2.69
C TYR A 84 -2.52 9.34 1.84
N ALA A 85 -2.51 8.69 0.68
CA ALA A 85 -1.36 8.73 -0.23
C ALA A 85 -1.03 10.17 -0.67
N ALA A 86 -2.03 11.00 -0.96
CA ALA A 86 -1.85 12.41 -1.29
C ALA A 86 -1.23 13.20 -0.13
N THR A 87 -1.64 12.93 1.10
CA THR A 87 -1.05 13.51 2.32
C THR A 87 0.42 13.13 2.46
N VAL A 88 0.76 11.86 2.28
CA VAL A 88 2.16 11.38 2.33
C VAL A 88 3.00 12.03 1.22
N HIS A 89 2.48 12.15 0.00
CA HIS A 89 3.19 12.84 -1.09
C HIS A 89 3.46 14.31 -0.76
N ALA A 90 2.51 15.00 -0.11
CA ALA A 90 2.71 16.38 0.33
C ALA A 90 3.82 16.47 1.38
N GLU A 91 3.85 15.56 2.36
CA GLU A 91 4.93 15.51 3.36
C GLU A 91 6.29 15.14 2.75
N ILE A 92 6.34 14.21 1.78
CA ILE A 92 7.56 13.91 1.03
C ILE A 92 8.07 15.17 0.33
N SER A 93 7.20 15.91 -0.36
CA SER A 93 7.59 17.15 -1.04
C SER A 93 8.11 18.20 -0.06
N ALA A 94 7.46 18.34 1.10
CA ALA A 94 7.82 19.29 2.13
C ALA A 94 9.12 18.95 2.88
N GLU A 95 9.44 17.66 3.06
CA GLU A 95 10.67 17.20 3.73
C GLU A 95 11.86 17.16 2.77
N THR A 96 11.67 16.61 1.57
CA THR A 96 12.77 16.32 0.64
C THR A 96 12.98 17.39 -0.43
N GLY A 97 12.03 18.32 -0.56
CA GLY A 97 12.00 19.27 -1.68
C GLY A 97 11.65 18.64 -3.03
N ALA A 98 11.13 17.40 -3.04
CA ALA A 98 10.73 16.72 -4.28
C ALA A 98 9.70 17.56 -5.05
N SER A 99 10.01 17.83 -6.31
CA SER A 99 9.14 18.61 -7.19
C SER A 99 7.92 17.80 -7.63
N ALA A 100 6.84 18.49 -7.98
CA ALA A 100 5.66 17.87 -8.57
C ALA A 100 5.98 17.04 -9.83
N ALA A 101 6.99 17.44 -10.62
CA ALA A 101 7.43 16.68 -11.78
C ALA A 101 8.02 15.31 -11.40
N GLN A 102 8.81 15.24 -10.32
CA GLN A 102 9.39 14.00 -9.83
C GLN A 102 8.32 13.08 -9.24
N LEU A 103 7.39 13.63 -8.44
CA LEU A 103 6.24 12.87 -7.93
C LEU A 103 5.38 12.31 -9.06
N ASN A 104 5.13 13.10 -10.12
CA ASN A 104 4.37 12.66 -11.29
C ASN A 104 5.11 11.57 -12.10
N ALA A 105 6.44 11.64 -12.18
CA ALA A 105 7.24 10.61 -12.84
C ALA A 105 7.21 9.28 -12.06
N ALA A 106 7.38 9.34 -10.74
CA ALA A 106 7.24 8.18 -9.85
C ALA A 106 5.83 7.58 -9.92
N ALA A 107 4.79 8.42 -9.93
CA ALA A 107 3.38 7.99 -10.08
C ALA A 107 3.12 7.25 -11.39
N GLN A 108 3.70 7.71 -12.51
CA GLN A 108 3.58 7.03 -13.80
C GLN A 108 4.28 5.66 -13.80
N ALA A 109 5.46 5.57 -13.18
CA ALA A 109 6.15 4.30 -13.02
C ALA A 109 5.33 3.33 -12.17
N SER A 110 4.76 3.81 -11.05
CA SER A 110 3.85 3.04 -10.20
C SER A 110 2.61 2.54 -10.94
N ALA A 111 1.95 3.39 -11.74
CA ALA A 111 0.79 3.00 -12.54
C ALA A 111 1.12 1.91 -13.57
N SER A 112 2.32 1.98 -14.17
CA SER A 112 2.81 0.96 -15.10
C SER A 112 3.10 -0.36 -14.38
N ALA A 113 3.74 -0.30 -13.21
CA ALA A 113 3.97 -1.46 -12.35
C ALA A 113 2.64 -2.09 -11.89
N ARG A 114 1.63 -1.26 -11.56
CA ARG A 114 0.31 -1.72 -11.15
C ARG A 114 -0.41 -2.46 -12.27
N THR A 115 -0.34 -1.95 -13.50
CA THR A 115 -0.89 -2.62 -14.67
C THR A 115 -0.27 -4.00 -14.88
N ALA A 116 1.06 -4.12 -14.74
CA ALA A 116 1.75 -5.40 -14.82
C ALA A 116 1.40 -6.35 -13.66
N PHE A 117 1.23 -5.81 -12.46
CA PHE A 117 0.81 -6.55 -11.28
C PHE A 117 -0.61 -7.12 -11.44
N ASP A 118 -1.57 -6.31 -11.87
CA ASP A 118 -2.94 -6.75 -12.10
C ASP A 118 -2.98 -7.85 -13.17
N ALA A 119 -2.20 -7.72 -14.25
CA ALA A 119 -2.05 -8.78 -15.25
C ALA A 119 -1.48 -10.07 -14.63
N ALA A 120 -0.44 -9.99 -13.80
CA ALA A 120 0.11 -11.14 -13.10
C ALA A 120 -0.89 -11.79 -12.12
N LEU A 121 -1.70 -10.99 -11.43
CA LEU A 121 -2.75 -11.48 -10.53
C LEU A 121 -3.84 -12.26 -11.28
N THR A 122 -4.21 -11.86 -12.50
CA THR A 122 -5.18 -12.64 -13.29
C THR A 122 -4.72 -14.06 -13.60
N LEU A 123 -3.40 -14.26 -13.68
CA LEU A 123 -2.76 -15.56 -13.95
C LEU A 123 -2.41 -16.32 -12.67
N ALA A 124 -2.45 -15.67 -11.50
CA ALA A 124 -2.01 -16.24 -10.24
C ALA A 124 -3.02 -17.24 -9.68
N THR A 125 -2.67 -18.52 -9.70
CA THR A 125 -3.51 -19.61 -9.16
C THR A 125 -3.14 -20.04 -7.74
N THR A 126 -2.08 -19.46 -7.17
CA THR A 126 -1.56 -19.81 -5.83
C THR A 126 -1.16 -18.57 -5.04
N GLY A 127 -1.19 -18.66 -3.71
CA GLY A 127 -0.71 -17.57 -2.84
C GLY A 127 0.78 -17.25 -3.05
N ARG A 128 1.59 -18.23 -3.45
CA ARG A 128 3.01 -17.98 -3.79
C ARG A 128 3.13 -17.12 -5.04
N ALA A 129 2.33 -17.39 -6.08
CA ALA A 129 2.33 -16.57 -7.28
C ALA A 129 1.88 -15.13 -6.99
N VAL A 130 0.88 -14.95 -6.11
CA VAL A 130 0.46 -13.62 -5.63
C VAL A 130 1.60 -12.91 -4.89
N ALA A 131 2.29 -13.59 -3.97
CA ALA A 131 3.40 -13.01 -3.23
C ALA A 131 4.59 -12.63 -4.15
N THR A 132 4.90 -13.46 -5.15
CA THR A 132 5.92 -13.15 -6.16
C THR A 132 5.52 -11.93 -6.98
N ALA A 133 4.28 -11.87 -7.47
CA ALA A 133 3.78 -10.71 -8.21
C ALA A 133 3.87 -9.42 -7.36
N LEU A 134 3.55 -9.51 -6.07
CA LEU A 134 3.61 -8.38 -5.14
C LEU A 134 5.06 -7.92 -4.91
N GLY A 135 6.01 -8.85 -4.76
CA GLY A 135 7.43 -8.52 -4.66
C GLY A 135 7.95 -7.85 -5.94
N THR A 136 7.55 -8.35 -7.12
CA THR A 136 7.90 -7.74 -8.41
C THR A 136 7.30 -6.35 -8.57
N PHE A 137 6.06 -6.14 -8.09
CA PHE A 137 5.42 -4.83 -8.09
C PHE A 137 6.24 -3.81 -7.29
N TYR A 138 6.53 -4.09 -6.01
CA TYR A 138 7.28 -3.14 -5.19
C TYR A 138 8.69 -2.87 -5.71
N ALA A 139 9.40 -3.89 -6.20
CA ALA A 139 10.72 -3.69 -6.81
C ALA A 139 10.66 -2.78 -8.06
N ALA A 140 9.60 -2.88 -8.86
CA ALA A 140 9.41 -2.02 -10.03
C ALA A 140 9.04 -0.58 -9.64
N VAL A 141 8.23 -0.41 -8.59
CA VAL A 141 7.91 0.92 -8.05
C VAL A 141 9.16 1.58 -7.48
N GLU A 142 9.93 0.85 -6.68
CA GLU A 142 11.18 1.32 -6.07
C GLU A 142 12.16 1.80 -7.14
N ALA A 143 12.43 0.97 -8.17
CA ALA A 143 13.30 1.36 -9.28
C ALA A 143 12.77 2.60 -10.04
N GLY A 144 11.45 2.72 -10.20
CA GLY A 144 10.82 3.89 -10.81
C GLY A 144 10.97 5.15 -9.95
N ALA A 145 10.80 5.03 -8.64
CA ALA A 145 10.98 6.10 -7.67
C ALA A 145 12.46 6.53 -7.58
N GLU A 146 13.41 5.60 -7.57
CA GLU A 146 14.84 5.89 -7.62
C GLU A 146 15.21 6.67 -8.88
N SER A 147 14.64 6.29 -10.03
CA SER A 147 14.85 7.01 -11.28
C SER A 147 14.26 8.42 -11.27
N ALA A 148 13.19 8.67 -10.50
CA ALA A 148 12.49 9.95 -10.45
C ALA A 148 13.09 10.91 -9.40
N PHE A 149 13.37 10.42 -8.19
CA PHE A 149 13.88 11.21 -7.07
C PHE A 149 15.41 11.24 -7.03
N GLY A 150 16.07 10.25 -7.63
CA GLY A 150 17.49 10.00 -7.47
C GLY A 150 17.76 8.98 -6.35
N SER A 151 18.80 8.17 -6.50
CA SER A 151 19.14 7.09 -5.56
C SER A 151 19.57 7.58 -4.16
N SER A 152 19.86 8.87 -3.99
CA SER A 152 20.16 9.48 -2.69
C SER A 152 18.92 9.97 -1.94
N ALA A 153 17.73 9.88 -2.52
CA ALA A 153 16.47 10.33 -1.91
C ALA A 153 15.75 9.16 -1.21
N SER A 154 16.43 8.48 -0.28
CA SER A 154 15.95 7.28 0.43
C SER A 154 14.55 7.46 1.01
N LEU A 155 14.29 8.55 1.72
CA LEU A 155 12.97 8.87 2.27
C LEU A 155 11.88 8.88 1.19
N ALA A 156 12.11 9.63 0.10
CA ALA A 156 11.14 9.82 -0.96
C ALA A 156 10.85 8.50 -1.67
N VAL A 157 11.89 7.68 -1.92
CA VAL A 157 11.75 6.36 -2.54
C VAL A 157 10.97 5.41 -1.64
N GLU A 158 11.33 5.30 -0.36
CA GLU A 158 10.71 4.37 0.58
C GLU A 158 9.25 4.74 0.86
N ALA A 159 8.99 5.98 1.28
CA ALA A 159 7.64 6.42 1.63
C ALA A 159 6.69 6.39 0.42
N PHE A 160 7.17 6.75 -0.79
CA PHE A 160 6.39 6.64 -2.02
C PHE A 160 6.07 5.18 -2.37
N THR A 161 7.06 4.29 -2.26
CA THR A 161 6.89 2.86 -2.55
C THR A 161 5.87 2.22 -1.61
N LEU A 162 5.86 2.60 -0.33
CA LEU A 162 4.89 2.11 0.66
C LEU A 162 3.44 2.49 0.33
N VAL A 163 3.19 3.72 -0.12
CA VAL A 163 1.84 4.19 -0.45
C VAL A 163 1.40 3.82 -1.88
N SER A 164 2.30 3.33 -2.72
CA SER A 164 2.00 2.96 -4.12
C SER A 164 0.98 1.83 -4.31
N VAL A 165 0.68 1.09 -3.23
CA VAL A 165 -0.31 0.00 -3.24
C VAL A 165 -1.76 0.51 -3.20
N TYR A 166 -1.96 1.76 -2.77
CA TYR A 166 -3.23 2.49 -2.71
C TYR A 166 -3.63 3.03 -4.08
#